data_AF-A0A397FMD1-F1
#
_entry.id   AF-A0A397FMD1-F1
#
_cell.length_a   1.000
_cell.length_b   1.000
_cell.length_c   1.000
_cell.angle_alpha   90.00
_cell.angle_beta   90.00
_cell.angle_gamma   90.00
#
_symmetry.space_group_name_H-M   'P 1'
#
loop_
_entity.id
_entity.type
_entity.pdbx_description
1 polymer ?
#
loop_
_entity_poly.entity_id
_entity_poly.type
_entity_poly.pdbx_seq_one_letter_code
_entity_poly.pdbx_strand_id
1 'polypeptide(L)'
;MLSQQRAVTKALRHTQARFASTIKKVHAREIIDSRGNPTVEVDLTTEQGLFRASVPSGASTGIHEAVELRDGGKRYLGKGVIQAVNNV
;
A
#
# COMPACT_ATOMS: atom_id res chain seq x y z
N MET A 1 13.55 33.21 40.37
CA MET A 1 12.32 33.29 39.55
C MET A 1 12.43 32.65 38.15
N LEU A 2 13.54 32.02 37.72
CA LEU A 2 13.65 31.39 36.39
C LEU A 2 13.50 29.84 36.37
N SER A 3 13.22 29.20 37.51
CA SER A 3 13.11 27.74 37.59
C SER A 3 11.72 27.20 37.21
N GLN A 4 10.69 28.06 37.15
CA GLN A 4 9.30 27.63 36.89
C GLN A 4 8.94 27.60 35.38
N GLN A 5 9.78 28.14 34.50
CA GLN A 5 9.46 28.22 33.05
C GLN A 5 9.85 26.97 32.25
N ARG A 6 10.62 26.02 32.82
CA ARG A 6 11.05 24.80 32.09
C ARG A 6 10.04 23.65 32.12
N ALA A 7 9.05 23.69 33.00
CA ALA A 7 8.04 22.63 33.13
C ALA A 7 6.92 22.74 32.08
N VAL A 8 6.58 23.96 31.65
CA VAL A 8 5.45 24.22 30.73
C VAL A 8 5.77 23.76 29.30
N THR A 9 7.03 23.78 28.88
CA THR A 9 7.43 23.43 27.50
C THR A 9 7.49 21.92 27.24
N LYS A 10 7.52 21.07 28.28
CA LYS A 10 7.63 19.61 28.14
C LYS A 10 6.27 18.93 27.96
N ALA A 11 5.20 19.50 28.53
CA ALA A 11 3.84 18.95 28.44
C ALA A 11 3.20 19.16 27.05
N LEU A 12 3.57 20.21 26.33
CA LEU A 12 3.02 20.52 25.00
C LEU A 12 3.60 19.69 23.85
N ARG A 13 4.60 18.83 24.10
CA ARG A 13 5.23 18.00 23.04
C ARG A 13 4.55 16.65 22.83
N HIS A 14 3.60 16.26 23.68
CA HIS A 14 2.92 14.95 23.58
C HIS A 14 1.49 15.01 23.01
N THR A 15 0.98 16.20 22.72
CA THR A 15 -0.40 16.43 22.23
C THR A 15 -0.46 17.05 20.85
N GLN A 16 0.63 16.99 20.07
CA GLN A 16 0.44 16.98 18.62
C GLN A 16 -0.05 15.59 18.28
N ALA A 17 -1.38 15.44 18.24
CA ALA A 17 -2.02 14.32 17.58
C ALA A 17 -1.27 14.09 16.27
N ARG A 18 -0.71 12.89 16.09
CA ARG A 18 -0.13 12.54 14.81
C ARG A 18 -1.24 12.74 13.79
N PHE A 19 -1.14 13.78 12.97
CA PHE A 19 -1.99 13.95 11.80
C PHE A 19 -1.59 12.91 10.76
N ALA A 20 -1.75 11.63 11.10
CA ALA A 20 -1.76 10.56 10.14
C ALA A 20 -3.04 10.75 9.34
N SER A 21 -2.90 10.95 8.03
CA SER A 21 -4.08 11.09 7.17
C SER A 21 -4.85 9.76 7.16
N THR A 22 -6.14 9.81 7.47
CA THR A 22 -7.01 8.62 7.48
C THR A 22 -7.19 8.06 6.07
N ILE A 23 -7.04 6.75 5.92
CA ILE A 23 -7.35 6.04 4.67
C ILE A 23 -8.87 6.06 4.47
N LYS A 24 -9.33 6.68 3.39
CA LYS A 24 -10.76 6.78 3.05
C LYS A 24 -11.22 5.68 2.12
N LYS A 25 -10.38 5.30 1.17
CA LYS A 25 -10.69 4.30 0.15
C LYS A 25 -9.41 3.64 -0.33
N VAL A 26 -9.50 2.33 -0.58
CA VAL A 26 -8.51 1.54 -1.31
C VAL A 26 -9.24 0.93 -2.50
N HIS A 27 -8.62 0.95 -3.67
CA HIS A 27 -9.17 0.35 -4.87
C HIS A 27 -8.05 -0.24 -5.72
N ALA A 28 -8.14 -1.54 -6.01
CA ALA A 28 -7.20 -2.24 -6.86
C ALA A 28 -7.76 -2.51 -8.26
N ARG A 29 -6.84 -2.68 -9.22
CA ARG A 29 -7.14 -3.06 -10.60
C ARG A 29 -5.98 -3.89 -11.18
N GLU A 30 -6.30 -4.68 -12.20
CA GLU A 30 -5.30 -5.39 -13.02
C GLU A 30 -4.77 -4.45 -14.12
N ILE A 31 -3.45 -4.32 -14.21
CA ILE A 31 -2.73 -3.62 -15.28
C ILE A 31 -1.69 -4.54 -15.91
N ILE A 32 -0.97 -4.09 -16.95
CA ILE A 32 0.02 -4.90 -17.68
C ILE A 32 1.44 -4.37 -17.45
N ASP A 33 2.37 -5.26 -17.08
CA ASP A 33 3.79 -4.96 -16.87
C ASP A 33 4.57 -4.80 -18.20
N SER A 34 5.84 -4.41 -18.11
CA SER A 34 6.71 -4.20 -19.27
C SER A 34 6.98 -5.47 -20.11
N ARG A 35 6.66 -6.65 -19.57
CA ARG A 35 6.81 -7.96 -20.23
C ARG A 35 5.46 -8.50 -20.73
N GLY A 36 4.39 -7.70 -20.67
CA GLY A 36 3.06 -8.10 -21.11
C GLY A 36 2.29 -8.98 -20.13
N ASN A 37 2.75 -9.13 -18.87
CA ASN A 37 2.06 -9.94 -17.87
C ASN A 37 1.17 -9.07 -16.98
N PRO A 38 0.02 -9.58 -16.51
CA PRO A 38 -0.80 -8.87 -15.54
C PRO A 38 -0.04 -8.57 -14.23
N THR A 39 -0.33 -7.43 -13.61
CA THR A 39 0.12 -7.08 -12.25
C THR A 39 -0.92 -6.17 -11.58
N VAL A 40 -0.79 -5.95 -10.27
CA VAL A 40 -1.73 -5.17 -9.46
C VAL A 40 -1.29 -3.70 -9.40
N GLU A 41 -2.25 -2.80 -9.60
CA GLU A 41 -2.15 -1.38 -9.28
C GLU A 41 -3.20 -1.01 -8.24
N VAL A 42 -2.81 -0.19 -7.27
CA VAL A 42 -3.68 0.25 -6.17
C VAL A 42 -3.73 1.77 -6.13
N ASP A 43 -4.96 2.26 -6.02
CA ASP A 43 -5.32 3.63 -5.68
C ASP A 43 -5.69 3.71 -4.20
N LEU A 44 -4.99 4.58 -3.45
CA LEU A 44 -5.26 4.90 -2.06
C LEU A 44 -5.72 6.36 -1.95
N THR A 45 -6.89 6.58 -1.38
CA THR A 45 -7.45 7.93 -1.21
C THR A 45 -7.43 8.34 0.25
N THR A 46 -6.95 9.55 0.54
CA THR A 46 -7.01 10.18 1.86
C THR A 46 -7.56 11.61 1.74
N GLU A 47 -7.57 12.38 2.84
CA GLU A 47 -7.84 13.83 2.78
C GLU A 47 -6.80 14.61 1.95
N GLN A 48 -5.60 14.06 1.78
CA GLN A 48 -4.50 14.70 1.06
C GLN A 48 -4.54 14.45 -0.46
N GLY A 49 -5.40 13.53 -0.91
CA GLY A 49 -5.59 13.23 -2.32
C GLY A 49 -5.54 11.74 -2.66
N LEU A 50 -5.28 11.48 -3.94
CA LEU A 50 -5.14 10.14 -4.51
C LEU A 50 -3.66 9.79 -4.68
N PHE A 51 -3.27 8.65 -4.14
CA PHE A 51 -1.93 8.08 -4.26
C PHE A 51 -2.03 6.77 -5.01
N ARG A 52 -1.18 6.57 -6.01
CA ARG A 52 -1.19 5.38 -6.87
C ARG A 52 0.14 4.65 -6.80
N ALA A 53 0.08 3.33 -6.72
CA ALA A 53 1.25 2.47 -6.79
C ALA A 53 0.95 1.22 -7.62
N SER A 54 1.88 0.87 -8.51
CA SER A 54 1.87 -0.39 -9.25
C SER A 54 3.00 -1.29 -8.74
N VAL A 55 2.71 -2.58 -8.56
CA VAL A 55 3.72 -3.55 -8.08
C VAL A 55 4.43 -4.20 -9.28
N PRO A 56 5.76 -4.31 -9.29
CA PRO A 56 6.46 -5.07 -10.32
C PRO A 56 6.19 -6.58 -10.15
N SER A 57 6.17 -7.34 -11.24
CA SER A 57 6.03 -8.79 -11.18
C SER A 57 7.20 -9.45 -10.43
N GLY A 58 6.88 -10.30 -9.45
CA GLY A 58 7.83 -11.07 -8.65
C GLY A 58 7.97 -12.53 -9.11
N ALA A 59 8.39 -13.39 -8.18
CA ALA A 59 8.41 -14.85 -8.34
C ALA A 59 7.35 -15.47 -7.42
N SER A 60 6.60 -16.47 -7.91
CA SER A 60 5.47 -17.07 -7.19
C SER A 60 5.77 -18.44 -6.58
N THR A 61 7.04 -18.84 -6.43
CA THR A 61 7.40 -20.22 -6.03
C THR A 61 8.59 -20.36 -5.07
N GLY A 62 9.23 -19.27 -4.62
CA GLY A 62 10.35 -19.36 -3.70
C GLY A 62 9.98 -19.76 -2.28
N ILE A 63 10.91 -20.43 -1.59
CA ILE A 63 10.75 -20.91 -0.21
C ILE A 63 11.04 -19.86 0.86
N HIS A 64 11.69 -18.76 0.48
CA HIS A 64 12.16 -17.72 1.41
C HIS A 64 11.60 -16.32 1.11
N GLU A 65 10.99 -16.13 -0.07
CA GLU A 65 10.48 -14.84 -0.52
C GLU A 65 8.96 -14.74 -0.30
N ALA A 66 8.45 -13.51 -0.22
CA ALA A 66 7.02 -13.30 -0.25
C ALA A 66 6.47 -13.70 -1.63
N VAL A 67 5.48 -14.57 -1.64
CA VAL A 67 4.93 -15.18 -2.86
C VAL A 67 3.73 -14.36 -3.33
N GLU A 68 3.77 -13.91 -4.59
CA GLU A 68 2.64 -13.25 -5.23
C GLU A 68 1.51 -14.23 -5.56
N LEU A 69 0.26 -13.76 -5.50
CA LEU A 69 -0.92 -14.55 -5.85
C LEU A 69 -1.24 -14.41 -7.34
N ARG A 70 -1.24 -15.55 -8.05
CA ARG A 70 -1.63 -15.65 -9.46
C ARG A 70 -2.90 -16.46 -9.60
N ASP A 71 -3.76 -16.07 -10.53
CA ASP A 71 -5.04 -16.72 -10.80
C ASP A 71 -4.89 -18.18 -11.30
N GLY A 72 -3.78 -18.48 -11.98
CA GLY A 72 -3.65 -19.69 -12.76
C GLY A 72 -4.64 -19.72 -13.94
N GLY A 73 -4.95 -20.93 -14.42
CA GLY A 73 -5.91 -21.13 -15.50
C GLY A 73 -5.46 -20.64 -16.88
N LYS A 74 -6.42 -20.31 -17.75
CA LYS A 74 -6.18 -20.03 -19.18
C LYS A 74 -5.78 -18.58 -19.49
N ARG A 75 -6.25 -17.61 -18.70
CA ARG A 75 -5.98 -16.18 -18.94
C ARG A 75 -4.50 -15.90 -18.74
N TYR A 76 -3.89 -15.15 -19.66
CA TYR A 76 -2.50 -14.71 -19.57
C TYR A 76 -1.50 -15.83 -19.21
N LEU A 77 -1.71 -17.04 -19.76
CA LEU A 77 -0.86 -18.21 -19.48
C LEU A 77 -0.76 -18.54 -17.99
N GLY A 78 -1.85 -18.34 -17.25
CA GLY A 78 -1.92 -18.57 -15.81
C GLY A 78 -1.45 -17.42 -14.93
N LYS A 79 -1.06 -16.29 -15.52
CA LYS A 79 -0.47 -15.15 -14.81
C LYS A 79 -1.45 -14.02 -14.47
N GLY A 80 -2.76 -14.26 -14.63
CA GLY A 80 -3.79 -13.32 -14.19
C GLY A 80 -3.66 -12.97 -12.70
N VAL A 81 -4.19 -11.82 -12.29
CA VAL A 81 -4.13 -11.33 -10.90
C VAL A 81 -5.49 -10.85 -10.36
N ILE A 82 -6.60 -11.31 -10.95
CA ILE A 82 -7.95 -10.90 -10.51
C ILE A 82 -8.21 -11.32 -9.07
N GLN A 83 -7.74 -12.50 -8.65
CA GLN A 83 -7.86 -12.94 -7.27
C GLN A 83 -7.06 -12.03 -6.33
N ALA A 84 -5.85 -11.63 -6.72
CA ALA A 84 -5.05 -10.68 -5.94
C ALA A 84 -5.75 -9.32 -5.84
N VAL A 85 -6.32 -8.81 -6.94
CA VAL A 85 -7.10 -7.56 -6.97
C VAL A 85 -8.29 -7.61 -6.01
N ASN A 86 -9.03 -8.72 -5.98
CA ASN A 86 -10.19 -8.87 -5.10
C ASN A 86 -9.85 -8.95 -3.60
N ASN A 87 -8.60 -9.30 -3.27
CA ASN A 87 -8.13 -9.36 -1.89
C ASN A 87 -7.69 -7.99 -1.33
N VAL A 88 -7.49 -7.00 -2.21
CA VAL A 88 -7.14 -5.62 -1.82
C VAL A 88 -8.40 -4.82 -1.52
#